data_AF-A0A953EDW8-F1
#
_entry.id   AF-A0A953EDW8-F1
#
_cell.length_a   1.000
_cell.length_b   1.000
_cell.length_c   1.000
_cell.angle_alpha   90.00
_cell.angle_beta   90.00
_cell.angle_gamma   90.00
#
_symmetry.space_group_name_H-M   'P 1'
#
loop_
_entity.id
_entity.type
_entity.pdbx_description
1 polymer ?
#
loop_
_entity_poly.entity_id
_entity_poly.type
_entity_poly.pdbx_seq_one_letter_code
_entity_poly.pdbx_strand_id
1 'polypeptide(L)' 'MHIRDVLARNLRRMRRDRGLSQEELAHRANIDRTYISALERSIYSATIDVVDKLAQVLGVEASELLQAPERKSKRG' A
#
# COMPACT_ATOMS: atom_id res chain seq x y z
N MET A 1 0.87 -5.40 -15.15
CA MET A 1 0.93 -4.90 -13.76
C MET A 1 -0.26 -5.48 -13.04
N HIS A 2 -0.03 -6.33 -12.05
CA HIS A 2 -1.10 -6.93 -11.27
C HIS A 2 -1.53 -5.95 -10.16
N ILE A 3 -2.73 -6.12 -9.63
CA ILE A 3 -3.26 -5.24 -8.56
C ILE A 3 -2.36 -5.22 -7.32
N ARG A 4 -1.71 -6.35 -6.98
CA ARG A 4 -0.74 -6.42 -5.90
C ARG A 4 0.49 -5.53 -6.10
N ASP A 5 0.93 -5.33 -7.34
CA ASP A 5 2.07 -4.46 -7.66
C ASP A 5 1.69 -2.98 -7.52
N VAL A 6 0.42 -2.66 -7.79
CA VAL A 6 -0.15 -1.32 -7.53
C VAL A 6 -0.19 -1.06 -6.03
N LEU A 7 -0.75 -1.99 -5.27
CA LEU A 7 -0.78 -1.92 -3.81
C LEU A 7 0.63 -1.74 -3.23
N ALA A 8 1.59 -2.59 -3.60
CA ALA A 8 2.96 -2.53 -3.12
C ALA A 8 3.60 -1.15 -3.34
N ARG A 9 3.42 -0.59 -4.53
CA ARG A 9 3.95 0.74 -4.89
C ARG A 9 3.28 1.85 -4.12
N ASN A 10 1.95 1.85 -4.06
CA ASN A 10 1.16 2.90 -3.42
C ASN A 10 1.36 2.89 -1.91
N LEU A 11 1.37 1.71 -1.27
CA LEU A 11 1.69 1.53 0.14
C LEU A 11 3.04 2.15 0.49
N ARG A 12 4.09 1.81 -0.27
CA ARG A 12 5.44 2.35 -0.06
C ARG A 12 5.53 3.86 -0.30
N ARG A 13 4.78 4.39 -1.27
CA ARG A 13 4.71 5.84 -1.53
C ARG A 13 4.05 6.54 -0.35
N MET A 14 2.80 6.19 -0.06
CA MET A 14 1.97 6.83 0.96
C MET A 14 2.55 6.71 2.37
N ARG A 15 3.22 5.60 2.70
CA ARG A 15 3.95 5.44 3.95
C ARG A 15 5.08 6.45 4.08
N ARG A 16 5.87 6.63 3.01
CA ARG A 16 7.00 7.57 2.99
C ARG A 16 6.52 9.02 3.00
N ASP A 17 5.43 9.33 2.30
CA ASP A 17 4.82 10.68 2.31
C ASP A 17 4.41 11.11 3.73
N ARG A 18 4.14 10.14 4.61
CA ARG A 18 3.82 10.35 6.03
C ARG A 18 5.01 10.26 6.97
N GLY A 19 6.21 10.06 6.45
CA GLY A 19 7.42 9.89 7.27
C GLY A 19 7.45 8.63 8.13
N LEU A 20 6.59 7.64 7.86
CA LEU A 20 6.51 6.42 8.67
C LEU A 20 7.57 5.41 8.26
N SER A 21 8.22 4.76 9.23
CA SER A 21 9.02 3.56 8.98
C SER A 21 8.10 2.35 8.72
N GLN A 22 8.64 1.25 8.19
CA GLN A 22 7.86 0.01 8.07
C GLN A 22 7.42 -0.51 9.44
N GLU A 23 8.26 -0.35 10.46
CA GLU A 23 7.98 -0.75 11.84
C GLU A 23 6.86 0.08 12.45
N GLU A 24 6.88 1.40 12.26
CA GLU A 24 5.83 2.29 12.76
C GLU A 24 4.48 2.01 12.10
N LEU A 25 4.47 1.80 10.77
CA LEU A 25 3.24 1.42 10.07
C LEU A 25 2.70 0.07 10.57
N ALA A 26 3.58 -0.92 10.74
CA ALA A 26 3.22 -2.24 11.23
C ALA A 26 2.61 -2.17 12.63
N HIS A 27 3.26 -1.42 13.53
CA HIS A 27 2.79 -1.19 14.89
C HIS A 27 1.41 -0.53 14.92
N ARG A 28 1.23 0.57 14.18
CA ARG A 28 -0.08 1.27 14.11
C ARG A 28 -1.19 0.43 13.49
N ALA A 29 -0.86 -0.40 12.50
CA ALA A 29 -1.82 -1.29 11.84
C ALA A 29 -2.04 -2.62 12.60
N ASN A 30 -1.34 -2.84 13.72
CA ASN A 30 -1.33 -4.08 14.48
C ASN A 30 -1.06 -5.32 13.59
N ILE A 31 0.00 -5.26 12.79
CA ILE A 31 0.46 -6.35 11.92
C ILE A 31 1.98 -6.51 11.99
N ASP A 32 2.49 -7.63 11.49
CA ASP A 32 3.92 -7.92 11.50
C ASP A 32 4.70 -7.02 10.53
N ARG A 33 5.84 -6.47 10.99
CA ARG A 33 6.73 -5.62 10.18
C ARG A 33 7.26 -6.35 8.94
N THR A 34 7.58 -7.64 9.04
CA THR A 34 8.02 -8.46 7.91
C THR A 34 6.91 -8.62 6.89
N TYR A 35 5.64 -8.63 7.31
CA TYR A 35 4.49 -8.62 6.43
C TYR A 35 4.39 -7.30 5.65
N ILE A 36 4.52 -6.13 6.32
CA ILE A 36 4.63 -4.83 5.62
C ILE A 36 5.75 -4.85 4.57
N SER A 37 6.94 -5.34 4.95
CA SER A 37 8.07 -5.45 4.03
C SER A 37 7.79 -6.38 2.84
N ALA A 38 7.07 -7.48 3.05
CA ALA A 38 6.66 -8.39 2.00
C ALA A 38 5.61 -7.77 1.06
N LEU A 39 4.65 -7.02 1.61
CA LEU A 39 3.64 -6.30 0.83
C LEU A 39 4.28 -5.23 -0.05
N GLU A 40 5.20 -4.40 0.47
CA GLU A 40 5.90 -3.38 -0.32
C GLU A 40 6.80 -3.94 -1.42
N ARG A 41 7.16 -5.23 -1.33
CA ARG A 41 7.93 -5.98 -2.33
C ARG A 41 7.07 -6.85 -3.24
N SER A 42 5.73 -6.82 -3.09
CA SER A 42 4.79 -7.65 -3.87
C SER A 42 5.03 -9.17 -3.70
N ILE A 43 5.61 -9.60 -2.57
CA ILE A 43 5.87 -11.02 -2.27
C ILE A 43 4.58 -11.71 -1.80
N TYR A 44 3.78 -11.02 -1.00
CA TYR A 44 2.49 -11.50 -0.50
C TYR A 44 1.34 -10.64 -0.98
N SER A 45 0.17 -11.26 -1.04
CA SER A 45 -1.10 -10.57 -1.24
C SER A 45 -1.67 -10.12 0.11
N ALA A 46 -2.20 -8.91 0.16
CA ALA A 46 -3.00 -8.45 1.29
C ALA A 46 -4.42 -9.01 1.19
N THR A 47 -5.03 -9.34 2.34
CA THR A 47 -6.49 -9.47 2.41
C THR A 47 -7.13 -8.08 2.32
N ILE A 48 -8.43 -8.03 2.02
CA ILE A 48 -9.17 -6.75 1.98
C ILE A 48 -9.14 -6.05 3.35
N ASP A 49 -9.26 -6.80 4.44
CA ASP A 49 -9.19 -6.24 5.81
C ASP A 49 -7.82 -5.61 6.11
N VAL A 50 -6.73 -6.18 5.58
CA VAL A 50 -5.39 -5.58 5.70
C VAL A 50 -5.31 -4.29 4.89
N VAL A 51 -5.88 -4.25 3.68
CA VAL A 51 -5.92 -3.01 2.88
C VAL A 51 -6.69 -1.92 3.62
N ASP A 52 -7.83 -2.24 4.21
CA ASP A 52 -8.63 -1.29 5.00
C ASP A 52 -7.87 -0.78 6.24
N LYS A 53 -7.26 -1.66 7.03
CA LYS A 53 -6.42 -1.27 8.18
C LYS A 53 -5.27 -0.34 7.79
N LEU A 54 -4.57 -0.67 6.69
CA LEU A 54 -3.48 0.17 6.20
C LEU A 54 -4.00 1.53 5.73
N ALA A 55 -5.14 1.56 5.04
CA ALA A 55 -5.78 2.78 4.60
C ALA A 55 -6.15 3.69 5.78
N GLN A 56 -6.72 3.12 6.85
CA GLN A 56 -7.06 3.86 8.08
C GLN A 56 -5.83 4.45 8.78
N VAL A 57 -4.75 3.68 8.93
CA VAL A 57 -3.51 4.17 9.55
C VAL A 57 -2.84 5.27 8.72
N LEU A 58 -2.93 5.16 7.41
CA LEU A 58 -2.49 6.19 6.50
C LEU A 58 -3.50 7.36 6.49
N GLY A 59 -4.79 7.17 6.76
CA GLY A 59 -5.79 8.22 6.53
C GLY A 59 -5.91 8.53 5.04
N VAL A 60 -6.08 7.48 4.24
CA VAL A 60 -6.51 7.53 2.83
C VAL A 60 -7.70 6.60 2.64
N GLU A 61 -8.39 6.74 1.52
CA GLU A 61 -9.36 5.73 1.10
C GLU A 61 -8.65 4.45 0.64
N ALA A 62 -9.22 3.28 0.93
CA ALA A 62 -8.66 1.99 0.51
C ALA A 62 -8.51 1.87 -1.01
N SER A 63 -9.38 2.54 -1.77
CA SER A 63 -9.32 2.61 -3.23
C SER A 63 -8.04 3.29 -3.74
N GLU A 64 -7.49 4.27 -3.01
CA GLU A 64 -6.26 4.97 -3.40
C GLU A 64 -5.05 4.04 -3.33
N LEU A 65 -5.04 3.07 -2.41
CA LEU A 65 -4.00 2.03 -2.36
C LEU A 65 -4.05 1.13 -3.59
N LEU A 66 -5.22 0.98 -4.22
CA LEU A 66 -5.45 0.09 -5.36
C LEU A 66 -5.48 0.83 -6.71
N GLN A 67 -5.37 2.16 -6.71
CA GLN A 67 -5.43 2.97 -7.92
C GLN A 67 -4.12 2.90 -8.71
N ALA A 68 -4.20 2.37 -9.93
CA ALA A 68 -3.08 2.40 -10.86
C ALA A 68 -2.79 3.84 -11.32
N PRO A 69 -1.52 4.23 -11.55
CA PRO A 69 -1.22 5.50 -12.20
C PRO A 69 -1.95 5.55 -13.54
N GLU A 70 -2.56 6.70 -13.85
CA GLU A 70 -3.28 6.85 -15.13
C GLU A 70 -2.35 6.47 -16.27
N ARG A 71 -2.78 5.50 -17.08
CA ARG A 71 -2.16 5.29 -18.38
C ARG A 71 -2.42 6.57 -19.15
N LYS A 72 -1.39 7.39 -19.38
CA LYS A 72 -1.45 8.47 -20.36
C LYS A 72 -1.91 7.83 -21.65
N SER A 73 -3.19 8.00 -21.98
CA SER A 73 -3.72 7.53 -23.25
C SER A 73 -2.91 8.28 -24.30
N LYS A 74 -2.25 7.54 -25.21
CA LYS A 74 -1.68 8.16 -26.40
C LYS A 74 -2.86 8.80 -27.11
N ARG A 75 -3.07 10.10 -26.92
CA ARG A 75 -3.94 10.89 -27.79
C ARG A 75 -3.34 10.70 -29.19
N GLY A 76 -4.12 10.07 -30.05
CA GLY A 76 -3.77 9.87 -31.46
C GLY A 76 -3.66 11.20 -32.20
#